data_AF-A0A1X0XS69-F1
#
_entry.id   AF-A0A1X0XS69-F1
#
_cell.length_a   1.000
_cell.length_b   1.000
_cell.length_c   1.000
_cell.angle_alpha   90.00
_cell.angle_beta   90.00
_cell.angle_gamma   90.00
#
_symmetry.space_group_name_H-M   'P 1'
#
loop_
_entity.id
_entity.type
_entity.pdbx_description
1 polymer ?
#
loop_
_entity_poly.entity_id
_entity_poly.type
_entity_poly.pdbx_seq_one_letter_code
_entity_poly.pdbx_strand_id
1 'polypeptide(L)'
;MTKLLPVLVLAIPLVGAAVTPAAMATAHADPITFAPDWPNHRNQTESTICAALAQGWTRRQIVSTAEKANDLLVTGMDDDEAAERADAFIDAARYQDCPGLNAN
;
A
#
# COMPACT_ATOMS: atom_id res chain seq x y z
N MET A 1 -15.15 7.90 -75.14
CA MET A 1 -15.69 6.68 -74.51
C MET A 1 -14.80 6.29 -73.34
N THR A 2 -15.41 6.16 -72.18
CA THR A 2 -14.83 6.01 -70.83
C THR A 2 -14.60 4.53 -70.48
N LYS A 3 -13.47 4.16 -69.86
CA LYS A 3 -13.32 3.03 -68.89
C LYS A 3 -12.11 3.30 -67.96
N LEU A 4 -12.34 3.86 -66.76
CA LEU A 4 -12.40 3.22 -65.43
C LEU A 4 -11.04 2.74 -64.88
N LEU A 5 -10.46 3.53 -63.96
CA LEU A 5 -9.47 3.13 -62.96
C LEU A 5 -10.15 3.11 -61.58
N PRO A 6 -9.93 2.09 -60.72
CA PRO A 6 -10.54 2.06 -59.40
C PRO A 6 -9.83 3.02 -58.43
N VAL A 7 -10.64 3.84 -57.77
CA VAL A 7 -10.27 4.75 -56.69
C VAL A 7 -9.91 3.93 -55.45
N LEU A 8 -8.68 4.14 -54.96
CA LEU A 8 -8.21 3.67 -53.67
C LEU A 8 -8.89 4.51 -52.58
N VAL A 9 -9.69 3.88 -51.72
CA VAL A 9 -10.37 4.54 -50.61
C VAL A 9 -9.33 4.94 -49.54
N LEU A 10 -9.21 6.25 -49.30
CA LEU A 10 -8.54 6.81 -48.13
C LEU A 10 -9.32 6.44 -46.86
N ALA A 11 -8.63 5.87 -45.87
CA ALA A 11 -9.05 5.90 -44.48
C ALA A 11 -7.90 6.45 -43.63
N ILE A 12 -8.04 7.71 -43.21
CA ILE A 12 -7.32 8.27 -42.07
C ILE A 12 -8.41 8.72 -41.08
N PRO A 13 -8.31 8.27 -39.82
CA PRO A 13 -8.36 9.25 -38.73
C PRO A 13 -7.22 8.95 -37.75
N LEU A 14 -6.26 9.87 -37.58
CA LEU A 14 -6.27 10.94 -36.60
C LEU A 14 -6.47 10.48 -35.13
N VAL A 15 -5.39 10.69 -34.36
CA VAL A 15 -5.33 11.03 -32.93
C VAL A 15 -5.62 9.92 -31.91
N GLY A 16 -4.57 9.63 -31.14
CA GLY A 16 -4.66 8.92 -29.88
C GLY A 16 -3.26 8.69 -29.33
N ALA A 17 -2.57 9.76 -28.94
CA ALA A 17 -1.41 9.62 -28.06
C ALA A 17 -1.93 9.00 -26.75
N ALA A 18 -1.84 7.68 -26.64
CA ALA A 18 -2.06 6.97 -25.39
C ALA A 18 -0.90 7.35 -24.47
N VAL A 19 -1.10 8.41 -23.70
CA VAL A 19 -0.39 8.64 -22.44
C VAL A 19 -0.67 7.40 -21.59
N THR A 20 0.24 6.43 -21.64
CA THR A 20 0.26 5.32 -20.71
C THR A 20 0.30 5.94 -19.31
N PRO A 21 -0.71 5.69 -18.45
CA PRO A 21 -0.65 6.15 -17.07
C PRO A 21 0.60 5.56 -16.45
N ALA A 22 1.47 6.47 -16.02
CA ALA A 22 2.55 6.28 -15.07
C ALA A 22 3.01 4.82 -14.89
N ALA A 23 4.17 4.50 -15.47
CA ALA A 23 5.13 3.72 -14.72
C ALA A 23 5.43 4.51 -13.44
N MET A 24 4.54 4.39 -12.45
CA MET A 24 4.81 4.74 -11.07
C MET A 24 6.03 3.91 -10.77
N ALA A 25 7.19 4.54 -10.70
CA ALA A 25 8.37 3.90 -10.19
C ALA A 25 7.97 3.38 -8.81
N THR A 26 7.77 2.06 -8.70
CA THR A 26 7.78 1.38 -7.41
C THR A 26 9.22 1.52 -6.93
N ALA A 27 9.56 2.68 -6.38
CA ALA A 27 10.66 2.79 -5.45
C ALA A 27 10.42 1.64 -4.47
N HIS A 28 11.33 0.67 -4.45
CA HIS A 28 11.19 -0.53 -3.63
C HIS A 28 11.01 -0.07 -2.18
N ALA A 29 9.77 0.00 -1.73
CA ALA A 29 9.45 0.36 -0.38
C ALA A 29 10.05 -0.76 0.49
N ASP A 30 10.97 -0.39 1.38
CA ASP A 30 11.63 -1.37 2.26
C ASP A 30 10.55 -2.22 2.93
N PRO A 31 10.71 -3.55 2.96
CA PRO A 31 9.72 -4.44 3.52
C PRO A 31 9.46 -4.07 4.98
N ILE A 32 8.20 -3.82 5.32
CA ILE A 32 7.77 -3.57 6.70
C ILE A 32 7.78 -4.89 7.46
N THR A 33 8.48 -4.91 8.60
CA THR A 33 8.57 -6.07 9.49
C THR A 33 8.28 -5.66 10.92
N PHE A 34 7.47 -6.46 11.62
CA PHE A 34 7.24 -6.33 13.05
C PHE A 34 8.16 -7.28 13.82
N ALA A 35 8.62 -6.85 14.99
CA ALA A 35 9.31 -7.72 15.93
C ALA A 35 8.32 -8.73 16.53
N PRO A 36 8.74 -9.93 16.96
CA PRO A 36 7.82 -10.93 17.52
C PRO A 36 7.12 -10.49 18.81
N ASP A 37 7.72 -9.56 19.54
CA ASP A 37 7.21 -8.97 20.77
C ASP A 37 6.69 -7.54 20.57
N TRP A 38 6.39 -7.14 19.33
CA TRP A 38 5.89 -5.81 18.98
C TRP A 38 4.74 -5.30 19.89
N PRO A 39 3.78 -6.13 20.38
CA PRO A 39 2.71 -5.61 21.23
C PRO A 39 3.21 -4.92 22.51
N ASN A 40 4.40 -5.31 22.98
CA ASN A 40 5.03 -4.75 24.18
C ASN A 40 5.84 -3.48 23.90
N HIS A 41 6.09 -3.15 22.63
CA HIS A 41 6.92 -2.03 22.20
C HIS A 41 6.10 -1.00 21.44
N ARG A 42 5.20 -0.30 22.14
CA ARG A 42 4.25 0.65 21.54
C ARG A 42 4.91 1.66 20.60
N ASN A 43 5.89 2.42 21.09
CA ASN A 43 6.50 3.52 20.31
C ASN A 43 7.20 3.00 19.03
N GLN A 44 7.91 1.88 19.13
CA GLN A 44 8.57 1.26 17.98
C GLN A 44 7.53 0.77 16.97
N THR A 45 6.48 0.11 17.46
CA THR A 45 5.41 -0.42 16.61
C THR A 45 4.65 0.68 15.90
N GLU A 46 4.29 1.77 16.59
CA GLU A 46 3.61 2.92 15.99
C GLU A 46 4.48 3.59 14.92
N SER A 47 5.81 3.65 15.12
CA SER A 47 6.74 4.14 14.10
C SER A 47 6.76 3.24 12.86
N THR A 48 6.82 1.92 13.04
CA THR A 48 6.73 0.93 11.95
C THR A 48 5.40 1.05 11.19
N ILE A 49 4.28 1.22 11.92
CA ILE A 49 2.96 1.42 11.34
C ILE A 49 2.90 2.72 10.53
N CYS A 50 3.43 3.83 11.04
CA CYS A 50 3.50 5.09 10.29
C CYS A 50 4.30 4.94 9.01
N ALA A 51 5.45 4.24 9.06
CA ALA A 51 6.24 3.96 7.86
C ALA A 51 5.45 3.12 6.84
N ALA A 52 4.76 2.07 7.30
CA ALA A 52 3.94 1.22 6.44
C ALA A 52 2.82 2.00 5.74
N LEU A 53 2.09 2.81 6.50
CA LEU A 53 1.03 3.64 5.96
C LEU A 53 1.58 4.68 4.96
N ALA A 54 2.74 5.30 5.24
CA ALA A 54 3.39 6.23 4.33
C ALA A 54 3.88 5.56 3.02
N GLN A 55 4.22 4.27 3.07
CA GLN A 55 4.52 3.44 1.90
C GLN A 55 3.26 2.98 1.15
N GLY A 56 2.06 3.31 1.64
CA GLY A 56 0.78 2.95 1.02
C GLY A 56 0.24 1.58 1.40
N TRP A 57 0.75 0.96 2.47
CA TRP A 57 0.17 -0.29 2.97
C TRP A 57 -1.26 -0.06 3.48
N THR A 58 -2.15 -0.99 3.15
CA THR A 58 -3.51 -0.97 3.66
C THR A 58 -3.56 -1.42 5.12
N ARG A 59 -4.57 -0.95 5.86
CA ARG A 59 -4.83 -1.38 7.25
C ARG A 59 -4.81 -2.90 7.39
N ARG A 60 -5.48 -3.63 6.49
CA ARG A 60 -5.53 -5.10 6.50
C ARG A 60 -4.15 -5.75 6.33
N GLN A 61 -3.30 -5.19 5.46
CA GLN A 61 -1.94 -5.70 5.28
C GLN A 61 -1.12 -5.51 6.55
N ILE A 62 -1.22 -4.33 7.19
CA ILE A 62 -0.51 -4.03 8.43
C ILE A 62 -0.97 -4.97 9.55
N VAL A 63 -2.28 -5.10 9.78
CA VAL A 63 -2.85 -5.99 10.80
C VAL A 63 -2.40 -7.44 10.56
N SER A 64 -2.58 -7.96 9.34
CA SER A 64 -2.22 -9.36 9.06
C SER A 64 -0.71 -9.63 9.18
N THR A 65 0.15 -8.65 8.86
CA THR A 65 1.60 -8.80 9.03
C THR A 65 2.00 -8.72 10.50
N ALA A 66 1.37 -7.86 11.30
CA ALA A 66 1.62 -7.77 12.73
C ALA A 66 1.13 -9.02 13.48
N GLU A 67 -0.07 -9.48 13.17
CA GLU A 67 -0.65 -10.75 13.64
C GLU A 67 0.30 -11.92 13.40
N LYS A 68 0.73 -12.13 12.15
CA LYS A 68 1.66 -13.22 11.79
C LYS A 68 3.05 -13.11 12.41
N ALA A 69 3.47 -11.90 12.78
CA ALA A 69 4.74 -11.69 13.43
C ALA A 69 4.68 -12.01 14.93
N ASN A 70 3.52 -11.87 15.57
CA ASN A 70 3.36 -12.05 17.01
C ASN A 70 3.78 -13.46 17.46
N ASP A 71 4.57 -13.51 18.53
CA ASP A 71 4.93 -14.76 19.19
C ASP A 71 4.17 -14.91 20.51
N LEU A 72 3.16 -15.79 20.50
CA LEU A 72 2.32 -16.12 21.66
C LEU A 72 3.13 -16.51 22.90
N LEU A 73 4.28 -17.19 22.73
CA LEU A 73 5.10 -17.62 23.87
C LEU A 73 5.82 -16.45 24.55
N VAL A 74 6.00 -15.33 23.83
CA VAL A 74 6.67 -14.12 24.33
C VAL A 74 5.66 -13.10 24.84
N THR A 75 4.55 -12.92 24.13
CA THR A 75 3.57 -11.86 24.42
C THR A 75 2.43 -12.35 25.30
N GLY A 76 2.14 -13.66 25.30
CA GLY A 76 0.94 -14.22 25.92
C GLY A 76 -0.36 -13.83 25.21
N MET A 77 -0.26 -13.25 24.01
CA MET A 77 -1.36 -12.73 23.21
C MET A 77 -1.64 -13.67 22.05
N ASP A 78 -2.90 -14.08 21.88
CA ASP A 78 -3.30 -14.89 20.73
C ASP A 78 -3.44 -14.06 19.44
N ASP A 79 -3.70 -14.71 18.32
CA ASP A 79 -3.73 -14.07 17.00
C ASP A 79 -4.86 -13.02 16.91
N ASP A 80 -6.03 -13.30 17.50
CA ASP A 80 -7.17 -12.38 17.48
C ASP A 80 -6.87 -11.13 18.32
N GLU A 81 -6.36 -11.31 19.54
CA GLU A 81 -5.91 -10.20 20.39
C GLU A 81 -4.78 -9.40 19.74
N ALA A 82 -3.84 -10.05 19.04
CA ALA A 82 -2.76 -9.40 18.32
C ALA A 82 -3.28 -8.57 17.14
N ALA A 83 -4.26 -9.09 16.40
CA ALA A 83 -4.90 -8.35 15.32
C ALA A 83 -5.66 -7.11 15.85
N GLU A 84 -6.43 -7.26 16.92
CA GLU A 84 -7.14 -6.15 17.58
C GLU A 84 -6.16 -5.08 18.11
N ARG A 85 -5.05 -5.52 18.72
CA ARG A 85 -4.00 -4.63 19.20
C ARG A 85 -3.34 -3.85 18.06
N ALA A 86 -3.06 -4.52 16.93
CA ALA A 86 -2.46 -3.89 15.77
C ALA A 86 -3.41 -2.84 15.18
N ASP A 87 -4.70 -3.17 15.11
CA ASP A 87 -5.76 -2.26 14.66
C ASP A 87 -5.83 -0.99 15.51
N ALA A 88 -5.81 -1.14 16.85
CA ALA A 88 -5.79 -0.03 17.79
C ALA A 88 -4.54 0.86 17.64
N PHE A 89 -3.37 0.26 17.42
CA PHE A 89 -2.14 1.00 17.16
C PHE A 89 -2.15 1.73 15.82
N ILE A 90 -2.83 1.21 14.80
CA ILE A 90 -3.03 1.94 13.53
C ILE A 90 -3.84 3.21 13.76
N ASP A 91 -4.89 3.15 14.57
CA ASP A 91 -5.66 4.34 14.92
C ASP A 91 -4.82 5.35 15.72
N ALA A 92 -4.09 4.87 16.73
CA ALA A 92 -3.22 5.73 17.53
C ALA A 92 -2.13 6.41 16.69
N ALA A 93 -1.46 5.67 15.80
CA ALA A 93 -0.40 6.19 14.93
C ALA A 93 -0.91 7.30 14.00
N ARG A 94 -2.10 7.12 13.41
CA ARG A 94 -2.73 8.14 12.54
C ARG A 94 -3.02 9.44 13.28
N TYR A 95 -3.41 9.37 14.55
CA TYR A 95 -3.72 10.55 15.37
C TYR A 95 -2.49 11.21 15.98
N GLN A 96 -1.51 10.43 16.46
CA GLN A 96 -0.38 10.97 17.21
C GLN A 96 0.74 11.49 16.30
N ASP A 97 1.23 10.72 15.32
CA ASP A 97 2.59 10.99 14.80
C ASP A 97 2.88 10.50 13.37
N CYS A 98 1.88 10.36 12.48
CA CYS A 98 2.14 10.16 11.05
C CYS A 98 2.00 11.49 10.25
N PRO A 99 2.99 12.41 10.28
CA PRO A 99 2.88 13.73 9.64
C PRO A 99 2.71 13.68 8.11
N GLY A 100 3.08 12.58 7.46
CA GLY A 100 2.96 12.42 6.00
C GLY A 100 1.60 11.97 5.48
N LEU A 101 0.67 11.56 6.35
CA LEU A 101 -0.66 11.05 5.96
C LEU A 101 -1.81 12.00 6.27
N ASN A 102 -1.58 12.93 7.19
CA ASN A 102 -2.54 13.97 7.57
C ASN A 102 -2.39 15.26 6.73
N ALA A 103 -1.41 15.30 5.82
CA ALA A 103 -1.24 16.37 4.84
C ALA A 103 -2.05 16.04 3.57
N ASN A 104 -3.37 16.28 3.63
CA ASN A 104 -4.23 16.30 2.46
C ASN A 104 -5.19 17.49 2.55
#